data_AF-A0A9W7LGH5-F1
#
_entry.id   AF-A0A9W7LGH5-F1
#
_cell.length_a   1.000
_cell.length_b   1.000
_cell.length_c   1.000
_cell.angle_alpha   90.00
_cell.angle_beta   90.00
_cell.angle_gamma   90.00
#
_symmetry.space_group_name_H-M   'P 1'
#
loop_
_entity.id
_entity.type
_entity.pdbx_description
1 polymer ?
#
loop_
_entity_poly.entity_id
_entity_poly.type
_entity_poly.pdbx_seq_one_letter_code
_entity_poly.pdbx_strand_id
1 'polypeptide(L)'
;MSPALRAQGAFEYDLGYYLRSIFGSRRSGSSNLSSAPSRKSSASCRSPNSEVLSGFLPTLCLRSFLNELSSRRPTALKALEDQSETYGPAVLRTFRSKCPGEWNGVKAEVGPDELLRPLREGGGEVKDQRHFDYLCYLLWRVAAREVEGSKERGELLAGVGRSVAGEVMKGSLASLPSEGKLSSIVTLAFKTILDEFVASGLVEGYRVQDGDGVVSGESGTFDPFDGYDDSDFELGREVNLVISLKRPAWLASALQVNGESGLFAPEFLAPALRESLGGTRVGCKPVQNYFVDDVYRPNPTEFYPTEELLQFTLFKK
;
A
#
# COMPACT_ATOMS: atom_id res chain seq x y z
N MET A 1 0.75 -22.47 26.33
CA MET A 1 1.93 -22.14 25.49
C MET A 1 2.35 -20.72 25.76
N SER A 2 3.62 -20.51 26.15
CA SER A 2 4.13 -19.16 26.42
C SER A 2 4.14 -18.30 25.15
N PRO A 3 3.98 -16.96 25.25
CA PRO A 3 4.07 -16.05 24.10
C PRO A 3 5.41 -16.17 23.35
N ALA A 4 6.51 -16.43 24.07
CA ALA A 4 7.84 -16.61 23.49
C ALA A 4 7.93 -17.80 22.53
N LEU A 5 7.28 -18.93 22.86
CA LEU A 5 7.24 -20.11 21.98
C LEU A 5 6.40 -19.87 20.71
N ARG A 6 5.39 -19.00 20.79
CA ARG A 6 4.58 -18.60 19.62
C ARG A 6 5.34 -17.65 18.71
N ALA A 7 6.08 -16.70 19.27
CA ALA A 7 6.93 -15.78 18.52
C ALA A 7 8.10 -16.51 17.81
N GLN A 8 8.72 -17.48 18.49
CA GLN A 8 9.79 -18.29 17.90
C GLN A 8 9.29 -19.15 16.74
N GLY A 9 8.12 -19.79 16.90
CA GLY A 9 7.52 -20.58 15.82
C GLY A 9 7.13 -19.75 14.60
N ALA A 10 6.60 -18.54 14.79
CA ALA A 10 6.30 -17.62 13.69
C ALA A 10 7.57 -17.19 12.94
N PHE A 11 8.63 -16.84 13.68
CA PHE A 11 9.91 -16.41 13.10
C PHE A 11 10.60 -17.52 12.28
N GLU A 12 10.64 -18.75 12.80
CA GLU A 12 11.27 -19.88 12.08
C GLU A 12 10.53 -20.24 10.78
N TYR A 13 9.20 -20.10 10.76
CA TYR A 13 8.39 -20.35 9.57
C TYR A 13 8.48 -19.22 8.54
N ASP A 14 8.46 -17.95 8.99
CA ASP A 14 8.66 -16.79 8.11
C ASP A 14 10.05 -16.82 7.50
N LEU A 15 11.10 -17.07 8.29
CA LEU A 15 12.46 -17.21 7.79
C LEU A 15 12.53 -18.32 6.72
N GLY A 16 11.87 -19.46 6.95
CA GLY A 16 11.78 -20.54 5.97
C GLY A 16 11.08 -20.15 4.67
N TYR A 17 10.06 -19.29 4.73
CA TYR A 17 9.35 -18.75 3.57
C TYR A 17 10.22 -17.76 2.79
N TYR A 18 10.84 -16.80 3.47
CA TYR A 18 11.72 -15.80 2.85
C TYR A 18 12.99 -16.43 2.25
N LEU A 19 13.57 -17.44 2.92
CA LEU A 19 14.71 -18.18 2.38
C LEU A 19 14.33 -18.99 1.13
N ARG A 20 13.12 -19.57 1.05
CA ARG A 20 12.66 -20.25 -0.18
C ARG A 20 12.41 -19.27 -1.33
N SER A 21 11.94 -18.06 -1.04
CA SER A 21 11.79 -16.98 -2.03
C SER A 21 13.15 -16.55 -2.60
N ILE A 22 14.16 -16.40 -1.74
CA ILE A 22 15.51 -15.94 -2.12
C ILE A 22 16.32 -17.03 -2.83
N PHE A 23 16.19 -18.30 -2.42
CA PHE A 23 17.03 -19.40 -2.92
C PHE A 23 16.31 -20.37 -3.88
N GLY A 24 15.00 -20.26 -4.07
CA GLY A 24 14.16 -21.25 -4.75
C GLY A 24 13.96 -21.10 -6.27
N SER A 25 14.75 -20.26 -6.96
CA SER A 25 14.60 -20.05 -8.40
C SER A 25 15.66 -20.79 -9.23
N ARG A 26 15.69 -22.14 -9.15
CA ARG A 26 16.28 -23.00 -10.19
C ARG A 26 15.47 -24.29 -10.34
N ARG A 27 14.83 -24.46 -11.50
CA ARG A 27 14.17 -25.70 -11.93
C ARG A 27 15.14 -26.88 -11.96
N SER A 28 14.78 -28.01 -11.36
CA SER A 28 14.93 -29.37 -11.93
C SER A 28 14.40 -30.46 -10.98
N GLY A 29 13.60 -31.40 -11.51
CA GLY A 29 13.69 -32.83 -11.14
C GLY A 29 12.88 -33.37 -9.97
N SER A 30 11.75 -34.01 -10.31
CA SER A 30 11.10 -35.15 -9.64
C SER A 30 11.87 -35.85 -8.50
N SER A 31 11.29 -35.88 -7.29
CA SER A 31 11.11 -37.11 -6.51
C SER A 31 10.02 -36.92 -5.43
N ASN A 32 9.40 -38.04 -5.08
CA ASN A 32 8.08 -38.19 -4.50
C ASN A 32 7.96 -37.84 -2.99
N LEU A 33 6.70 -37.56 -2.62
CA LEU A 33 6.05 -37.72 -1.30
C LEU A 33 6.28 -36.64 -0.22
N SER A 34 5.36 -35.69 -0.19
CA SER A 34 4.33 -35.67 0.87
C SER A 34 3.08 -35.03 0.29
N SER A 35 1.94 -35.68 0.50
CA SER A 35 0.62 -35.29 0.00
C SER A 35 0.38 -33.80 0.18
N ALA A 36 0.27 -33.08 -0.95
CA ALA A 36 -0.21 -31.71 -0.96
C ALA A 36 -1.50 -31.63 -0.13
N PRO A 37 -1.62 -30.71 0.84
CA PRO A 37 -2.89 -30.52 1.51
C PRO A 37 -3.94 -30.24 0.44
N SER A 38 -5.01 -31.01 0.51
CA SER A 38 -6.24 -30.89 -0.27
C SER A 38 -6.49 -29.43 -0.69
N ARG A 39 -6.58 -29.20 -2.01
CA ARG A 39 -6.94 -27.95 -2.70
C ARG A 39 -8.40 -27.53 -2.42
N LYS A 40 -8.77 -27.45 -1.15
CA LYS A 40 -10.07 -26.98 -0.67
C LYS A 40 -9.91 -26.18 0.62
N SER A 41 -8.96 -25.23 0.67
CA SER A 41 -9.23 -24.02 1.45
C SER A 41 -10.00 -23.10 0.50
N SER A 42 -11.31 -23.06 0.67
CA SER A 42 -12.09 -21.95 0.15
C SER A 42 -11.52 -20.70 0.82
N ALA A 43 -10.72 -19.94 0.08
CA ALA A 43 -10.26 -18.61 0.46
C ALA A 43 -11.49 -17.73 0.65
N SER A 44 -12.12 -17.81 1.81
CA SER A 44 -13.14 -16.89 2.23
C SER A 44 -12.41 -15.71 2.84
N CYS A 45 -11.89 -14.86 1.96
CA CYS A 45 -11.73 -13.45 2.28
C CYS A 45 -13.17 -12.93 2.51
N ARG A 46 -13.63 -13.00 3.76
CA ARG A 46 -14.82 -12.25 4.16
C ARG A 46 -14.46 -10.79 3.98
N SER A 47 -14.91 -10.17 2.88
CA SER A 47 -15.09 -8.73 2.80
C SER A 47 -16.10 -8.36 3.88
N PRO A 48 -15.67 -7.81 5.03
CA PRO A 48 -16.59 -7.45 6.07
C PRO A 48 -17.11 -6.06 5.71
N ASN A 49 -18.27 -6.05 5.08
CA ASN A 49 -19.21 -4.92 5.00
C ASN A 49 -18.78 -3.70 4.17
N SER A 50 -19.46 -3.54 3.02
CA SER A 50 -19.83 -2.26 2.40
C SER A 50 -18.79 -1.14 2.38
N GLU A 51 -17.73 -1.26 1.58
CA GLU A 51 -16.73 -0.19 1.46
C GLU A 51 -17.06 0.70 0.24
N VAL A 52 -18.05 1.56 0.43
CA VAL A 52 -18.32 2.67 -0.48
C VAL A 52 -17.15 3.63 -0.35
N LEU A 53 -16.34 3.70 -1.40
CA LEU A 53 -15.34 4.75 -1.54
C LEU A 53 -16.06 6.08 -1.75
N SER A 54 -15.57 7.10 -1.06
CA SER A 54 -16.08 8.46 -1.14
C SER A 54 -15.00 9.45 -1.53
N GLY A 55 -15.44 10.58 -2.07
CA GLY A 55 -14.54 11.66 -2.45
C GLY A 55 -13.73 11.39 -3.71
N PHE A 56 -12.75 12.25 -3.94
CA PHE A 56 -11.96 12.27 -5.17
C PHE A 56 -10.66 11.47 -5.06
N LEU A 57 -10.22 11.12 -3.83
CA LEU A 57 -8.91 10.54 -3.57
C LEU A 57 -8.64 9.20 -4.28
N PRO A 58 -9.59 8.23 -4.37
CA PRO A 58 -9.34 6.98 -5.09
C PRO A 58 -9.08 7.23 -6.59
N THR A 59 -9.89 8.08 -7.21
CA THR A 59 -9.69 8.49 -8.61
C THR A 59 -8.39 9.28 -8.78
N LEU A 60 -8.03 10.14 -7.82
CA LEU A 60 -6.74 10.85 -7.82
C LEU A 60 -5.57 9.87 -7.82
N CYS A 61 -5.54 8.90 -6.89
CA CYS A 61 -4.47 7.91 -6.78
C CYS A 61 -4.23 7.18 -8.11
N LEU A 62 -5.31 6.67 -8.70
CA LEU A 62 -5.28 5.97 -9.98
C LEU A 62 -4.75 6.86 -11.13
N ARG A 63 -5.22 8.10 -11.21
CA ARG A 63 -4.79 9.05 -12.24
C ARG A 63 -3.35 9.49 -12.05
N SER A 64 -2.93 9.78 -10.83
CA SER A 64 -1.54 10.10 -10.49
C SER A 64 -0.60 8.97 -10.93
N PHE A 65 -0.99 7.72 -10.70
CA PHE A 65 -0.23 6.56 -11.17
C PHE A 65 -0.17 6.49 -12.69
N LEU A 66 -1.30 6.57 -13.37
CA LEU A 66 -1.35 6.49 -14.83
C LEU A 66 -0.56 7.63 -15.48
N ASN A 67 -0.67 8.85 -14.97
CA ASN A 67 0.03 10.02 -15.49
C ASN A 67 1.54 9.87 -15.32
N GLU A 68 2.01 9.48 -14.13
CA GLU A 68 3.45 9.29 -13.87
C GLU A 68 4.02 8.10 -14.64
N LEU A 69 3.22 7.04 -14.85
CA LEU A 69 3.61 5.92 -15.69
C LEU A 69 3.70 6.35 -17.16
N SER A 70 2.72 7.10 -17.66
CA SER A 70 2.65 7.55 -19.05
C SER A 70 3.72 8.59 -19.38
N SER A 71 4.11 9.44 -18.42
CA SER A 71 5.20 10.41 -18.59
C SER A 71 6.55 9.72 -18.80
N ARG A 72 6.77 8.58 -18.13
CA ARG A 72 8.00 7.77 -18.23
C ARG A 72 7.96 6.78 -19.39
N ARG A 73 6.78 6.26 -19.69
CA ARG A 73 6.51 5.24 -20.70
C ARG A 73 5.28 5.67 -21.50
N PRO A 74 5.43 6.44 -22.59
CA PRO A 74 4.30 6.93 -23.38
C PRO A 74 3.41 5.83 -23.96
N THR A 75 3.95 4.60 -24.10
CA THR A 75 3.21 3.41 -24.53
C THR A 75 2.35 2.78 -23.44
N ALA A 76 2.44 3.23 -22.18
CA ALA A 76 1.79 2.60 -21.04
C ALA A 76 0.25 2.61 -21.14
N LEU A 77 -0.33 3.70 -21.68
CA LEU A 77 -1.78 3.77 -21.87
C LEU A 77 -2.23 2.72 -22.90
N LYS A 78 -1.57 2.65 -24.06
CA LYS A 78 -1.84 1.62 -25.06
C LYS A 78 -1.64 0.21 -24.49
N ALA A 79 -0.57 0.01 -23.72
CA ALA A 79 -0.28 -1.25 -23.05
C ALA A 79 -1.36 -1.66 -22.03
N LEU A 80 -1.98 -0.69 -21.35
CA LEU A 80 -3.11 -0.90 -20.45
C LEU A 80 -4.37 -1.30 -21.23
N GLU A 81 -4.63 -0.63 -22.35
CA GLU A 81 -5.74 -0.94 -23.25
C GLU A 81 -5.59 -2.35 -23.84
N ASP A 82 -4.43 -2.64 -24.44
CA ASP A 82 -4.09 -3.96 -24.97
C ASP A 82 -4.23 -5.05 -23.89
N GLN A 83 -3.80 -4.77 -22.66
CA GLN A 83 -3.94 -5.69 -21.53
C GLN A 83 -5.40 -5.90 -21.12
N SER A 84 -6.23 -4.86 -21.16
CA SER A 84 -7.65 -4.94 -20.83
C SER A 84 -8.48 -5.64 -21.92
N GLU A 85 -8.17 -5.42 -23.18
CA GLU A 85 -8.91 -5.97 -24.32
C GLU A 85 -8.47 -7.42 -24.60
N THR A 86 -7.15 -7.65 -24.67
CA THR A 86 -6.59 -8.95 -25.03
C THR A 86 -6.59 -9.91 -23.85
N TYR A 87 -6.32 -9.40 -22.64
CA TYR A 87 -6.14 -10.22 -21.45
C TYR A 87 -7.12 -9.90 -20.32
N GLY A 88 -8.06 -8.98 -20.50
CA GLY A 88 -9.01 -8.55 -19.45
C GLY A 88 -9.66 -9.71 -18.70
N PRO A 89 -10.27 -10.70 -19.40
CA PRO A 89 -10.86 -11.86 -18.73
C PRO A 89 -9.84 -12.73 -17.97
N ALA A 90 -8.59 -12.83 -18.44
CA ALA A 90 -7.54 -13.58 -17.76
C ALA A 90 -6.98 -12.82 -16.54
N VAL A 91 -6.77 -11.51 -16.69
CA VAL A 91 -6.28 -10.62 -15.62
C VAL A 91 -7.35 -10.48 -14.53
N LEU A 92 -8.62 -10.32 -14.89
CA LEU A 92 -9.74 -10.30 -13.96
C LEU A 92 -9.91 -11.64 -13.24
N ARG A 93 -9.76 -12.78 -13.94
CA ARG A 93 -9.74 -14.10 -13.28
C ARG A 93 -8.58 -14.23 -12.30
N THR A 94 -7.39 -13.75 -12.68
CA THR A 94 -6.21 -13.76 -11.81
C THR A 94 -6.44 -12.88 -10.58
N PHE A 95 -6.91 -11.65 -10.77
CA PHE A 95 -7.29 -10.76 -9.69
C PHE A 95 -8.32 -11.41 -8.75
N ARG A 96 -9.42 -11.95 -9.29
CA ARG A 96 -10.45 -12.64 -8.49
C ARG A 96 -9.92 -13.85 -7.73
N SER A 97 -8.96 -14.59 -8.29
CA SER A 97 -8.34 -15.71 -7.59
C SER A 97 -7.44 -15.29 -6.43
N LYS A 98 -6.86 -14.09 -6.50
CA LYS A 98 -5.94 -13.54 -5.48
C LYS A 98 -6.62 -12.67 -4.45
N CYS A 99 -7.70 -12.00 -4.86
CA CYS A 99 -8.53 -11.11 -4.04
C CYS A 99 -9.98 -11.61 -4.09
N PRO A 100 -10.31 -12.73 -3.41
CA PRO A 100 -11.68 -13.24 -3.37
C PRO A 100 -12.60 -12.31 -2.58
N GLY A 101 -13.90 -12.35 -2.89
CA GLY A 101 -14.92 -11.43 -2.36
C GLY A 101 -16.10 -11.31 -3.33
N GLU A 102 -17.10 -10.49 -3.03
CA GLU A 102 -18.19 -10.10 -3.95
C GLU A 102 -17.97 -8.67 -4.50
N TRP A 103 -18.55 -8.33 -5.66
CA TRP A 103 -18.52 -6.95 -6.19
C TRP A 103 -19.84 -6.30 -5.75
N ASN A 104 -19.80 -5.16 -5.08
CA ASN A 104 -21.04 -4.48 -4.72
C ASN A 104 -21.63 -3.86 -6.00
N GLY A 105 -22.76 -4.39 -6.47
CA GLY A 105 -23.58 -3.77 -7.51
C GLY A 105 -23.04 -3.81 -8.96
N VAL A 106 -21.78 -4.18 -9.18
CA VAL A 106 -21.26 -4.42 -10.55
C VAL A 106 -21.73 -5.79 -10.99
N LYS A 107 -22.78 -5.81 -11.84
CA LYS A 107 -23.23 -7.04 -12.51
C LYS A 107 -22.00 -7.70 -13.15
N ALA A 108 -21.91 -9.02 -13.09
CA ALA A 108 -20.76 -9.80 -13.56
C ALA A 108 -20.41 -9.63 -15.06
N GLU A 109 -21.13 -8.77 -15.77
CA GLU A 109 -21.09 -8.51 -17.21
C GLU A 109 -20.55 -7.12 -17.58
N VAL A 110 -20.05 -6.33 -16.62
CA VAL A 110 -19.44 -5.02 -16.94
C VAL A 110 -18.20 -5.22 -17.81
N GLY A 111 -18.25 -4.67 -19.01
CA GLY A 111 -17.21 -4.79 -20.02
C GLY A 111 -15.91 -4.06 -19.62
N PRO A 112 -14.76 -4.42 -20.22
CA PRO A 112 -13.47 -3.78 -19.94
C PRO A 112 -13.50 -2.25 -20.09
N ASP A 113 -14.23 -1.75 -21.09
CA ASP A 113 -14.35 -0.31 -21.35
C ASP A 113 -15.00 0.46 -20.20
N GLU A 114 -16.03 -0.12 -19.59
CA GLU A 114 -16.74 0.51 -18.46
C GLU A 114 -15.89 0.45 -17.18
N LEU A 115 -15.12 -0.63 -16.99
CA LEU A 115 -14.16 -0.72 -15.88
C LEU A 115 -13.05 0.32 -16.00
N LEU A 116 -12.57 0.59 -17.22
CA LEU A 116 -11.48 1.56 -17.47
C LEU A 116 -11.95 3.01 -17.60
N ARG A 117 -13.25 3.27 -17.67
CA ARG A 117 -13.79 4.62 -17.85
C ARG A 117 -13.20 5.67 -16.87
N PRO A 118 -13.04 5.39 -15.56
CA PRO A 118 -12.41 6.33 -14.63
C PRO A 118 -10.99 6.76 -15.01
N LEU A 119 -10.24 5.89 -15.69
CA LEU A 119 -8.89 6.16 -16.15
C LEU A 119 -8.86 6.94 -17.47
N ARG A 120 -9.80 6.66 -18.39
CA ARG A 120 -9.84 7.23 -19.75
C ARG A 120 -10.47 8.62 -19.80
N GLU A 121 -11.68 8.75 -19.27
CA GLU A 121 -12.53 9.92 -19.52
C GLU A 121 -12.39 11.00 -18.45
N GLY A 122 -11.62 10.75 -17.39
CA GLY A 122 -11.35 11.71 -16.32
C GLY A 122 -12.57 12.16 -15.51
N GLY A 123 -13.76 11.59 -15.78
CA GLY A 123 -15.06 11.93 -15.18
C GLY A 123 -15.76 10.80 -14.43
N GLY A 124 -15.12 9.63 -14.28
CA GLY A 124 -15.66 8.51 -13.48
C GLY A 124 -15.12 8.51 -12.05
N GLU A 125 -16.00 8.61 -11.06
CA GLU A 125 -15.66 8.34 -9.66
C GLU A 125 -15.59 6.84 -9.40
N VAL A 126 -14.53 6.39 -8.74
CA VAL A 126 -14.42 5.01 -8.27
C VAL A 126 -15.01 4.92 -6.87
N LYS A 127 -16.20 4.31 -6.76
CA LYS A 127 -16.99 4.23 -5.53
C LYS A 127 -16.95 2.87 -4.84
N ASP A 128 -16.35 1.88 -5.49
CA ASP A 128 -16.26 0.51 -4.98
C ASP A 128 -14.78 0.17 -4.77
N GLN A 129 -14.42 -0.23 -3.54
CA GLN A 129 -13.05 -0.59 -3.17
C GLN A 129 -12.48 -1.67 -4.09
N ARG A 130 -13.30 -2.64 -4.48
CA ARG A 130 -12.83 -3.74 -5.32
C ARG A 130 -12.57 -3.33 -6.76
N HIS A 131 -13.38 -2.41 -7.29
CA HIS A 131 -13.11 -1.77 -8.57
C HIS A 131 -11.80 -0.98 -8.51
N PHE A 132 -11.58 -0.22 -7.44
CA PHE A 132 -10.31 0.47 -7.19
C PHE A 132 -9.12 -0.50 -7.18
N ASP A 133 -9.19 -1.57 -6.39
CA ASP A 133 -8.13 -2.59 -6.31
C ASP A 133 -7.87 -3.26 -7.67
N TYR A 134 -8.92 -3.53 -8.43
CA TYR A 134 -8.76 -4.09 -9.78
C TYR A 134 -8.00 -3.13 -10.71
N LEU A 135 -8.32 -1.84 -10.68
CA LEU A 135 -7.64 -0.82 -11.48
C LEU A 135 -6.19 -0.62 -11.03
N CYS A 136 -5.93 -0.59 -9.71
CA CYS A 136 -4.59 -0.57 -9.15
C CYS A 136 -3.78 -1.78 -9.61
N TYR A 137 -4.38 -2.97 -9.61
CA TYR A 137 -3.74 -4.20 -10.08
C TYR A 137 -3.40 -4.13 -11.57
N LEU A 138 -4.30 -3.61 -12.40
CA LEU A 138 -4.04 -3.43 -13.83
C LEU A 138 -2.88 -2.47 -14.09
N LEU A 139 -2.90 -1.29 -13.46
CA LEU A 139 -1.85 -0.29 -13.58
C LEU A 139 -0.51 -0.83 -13.10
N TRP A 140 -0.50 -1.52 -11.95
CA TRP A 140 0.70 -2.15 -11.42
C TRP A 140 1.26 -3.22 -12.37
N ARG A 141 0.42 -4.09 -12.95
CA ARG A 141 0.86 -5.11 -13.90
C ARG A 141 1.53 -4.51 -15.14
N VAL A 142 0.97 -3.42 -15.67
CA VAL A 142 1.59 -2.68 -16.78
C VAL A 142 2.91 -2.08 -16.32
N ALA A 143 2.94 -1.36 -15.19
CA ALA A 143 4.16 -0.75 -14.70
C ALA A 143 5.28 -1.76 -14.38
N ALA A 144 4.94 -2.93 -13.81
CA ALA A 144 5.88 -3.99 -13.51
C ALA A 144 6.52 -4.58 -14.78
N ARG A 145 5.79 -4.56 -15.91
CA ARG A 145 6.30 -4.97 -17.22
C ARG A 145 7.12 -3.89 -17.90
N GLU A 146 6.65 -2.65 -17.88
CA GLU A 146 7.25 -1.53 -18.64
C GLU A 146 8.41 -0.83 -17.90
N VAL A 147 8.49 -0.99 -16.58
CA VAL A 147 9.54 -0.39 -15.73
C VAL A 147 10.33 -1.52 -15.09
N GLU A 148 11.50 -1.83 -15.62
CA GLU A 148 12.32 -2.97 -15.14
C GLU A 148 13.20 -2.60 -13.93
N GLY A 149 13.74 -1.38 -13.92
CA GLY A 149 14.73 -0.95 -12.92
C GLY A 149 14.12 -0.62 -11.56
N SER A 150 14.69 -1.15 -10.48
CA SER A 150 14.25 -0.85 -9.10
C SER A 150 14.31 0.64 -8.77
N LYS A 151 15.32 1.35 -9.28
CA LYS A 151 15.45 2.80 -9.11
C LYS A 151 14.32 3.55 -9.81
N GLU A 152 14.06 3.24 -11.08
CA GLU A 152 12.98 3.85 -11.85
C GLU A 152 11.60 3.59 -11.23
N ARG A 153 11.37 2.39 -10.70
CA ARG A 153 10.15 2.05 -9.95
C ARG A 153 10.00 2.90 -8.69
N GLY A 154 11.08 3.11 -7.94
CA GLY A 154 11.08 4.00 -6.78
C GLY A 154 10.79 5.45 -7.15
N GLU A 155 11.32 5.93 -8.28
CA GLU A 155 11.04 7.28 -8.79
C GLU A 155 9.61 7.43 -9.31
N LEU A 156 9.06 6.40 -9.96
CA LEU A 156 7.64 6.33 -10.34
C LEU A 156 6.76 6.48 -9.09
N LEU A 157 6.96 5.65 -8.06
CA LEU A 157 6.18 5.75 -6.82
C LEU A 157 6.37 7.11 -6.13
N ALA A 158 7.57 7.68 -6.16
CA ALA A 158 7.83 9.04 -5.66
C ALA A 158 7.02 10.09 -6.43
N GLY A 159 6.92 9.98 -7.75
CA GLY A 159 6.10 10.88 -8.58
C GLY A 159 4.61 10.77 -8.27
N VAL A 160 4.12 9.55 -8.09
CA VAL A 160 2.74 9.30 -7.65
C VAL A 160 2.50 9.95 -6.28
N GLY A 161 3.39 9.69 -5.31
CA GLY A 161 3.33 10.29 -3.98
C GLY A 161 3.29 11.81 -4.00
N ARG A 162 4.16 12.46 -4.80
CA ARG A 162 4.15 13.93 -4.98
C ARG A 162 2.84 14.43 -5.55
N SER A 163 2.29 13.75 -6.55
CA SER A 163 1.03 14.15 -7.16
C SER A 163 -0.14 14.04 -6.19
N VAL A 164 -0.21 12.94 -5.42
CA VAL A 164 -1.26 12.73 -4.43
C VAL A 164 -1.12 13.74 -3.28
N ALA A 165 0.06 13.85 -2.68
CA ALA A 165 0.33 14.81 -1.60
C ALA A 165 0.06 16.26 -2.04
N GLY A 166 0.46 16.63 -3.25
CA GLY A 166 0.27 17.97 -3.80
C GLY A 166 -1.20 18.39 -3.90
N GLU A 167 -2.08 17.49 -4.34
CA GLU A 167 -3.51 17.77 -4.44
C GLU A 167 -4.21 17.68 -3.07
N VAL A 168 -3.88 16.70 -2.23
CA VAL A 168 -4.48 16.57 -0.88
C VAL A 168 -4.09 17.75 0.01
N MET A 169 -2.84 18.21 -0.08
CA MET A 169 -2.34 19.34 0.70
C MET A 169 -2.58 20.69 0.02
N LYS A 170 -3.37 20.75 -1.06
CA LYS A 170 -3.64 21.99 -1.78
C LYS A 170 -4.34 22.98 -0.85
N GLY A 171 -3.68 24.10 -0.58
CA GLY A 171 -4.11 25.10 0.41
C GLY A 171 -3.42 24.97 1.78
N SER A 172 -3.00 23.76 2.17
CA SER A 172 -2.21 23.51 3.39
C SER A 172 -0.69 23.51 3.14
N LEU A 173 -0.26 23.37 1.88
CA LEU A 173 1.17 23.43 1.51
C LEU A 173 1.80 24.79 1.81
N ALA A 174 1.02 25.88 1.74
CA ALA A 174 1.48 27.21 2.10
C ALA A 174 1.58 27.42 3.62
N SER A 175 0.91 26.59 4.40
CA SER A 175 0.95 26.63 5.87
C SER A 175 1.93 25.64 6.48
N LEU A 176 2.53 24.75 5.68
CA LEU A 176 3.61 23.89 6.13
C LEU A 176 4.82 24.74 6.53
N PRO A 177 5.27 24.68 7.79
CA PRO A 177 6.46 25.39 8.21
C PRO A 177 7.68 24.85 7.46
N SER A 178 8.42 25.73 6.77
CA SER A 178 9.74 25.37 6.22
C SER A 178 10.75 25.12 7.35
N GLU A 179 10.56 25.85 8.47
CA GLU A 179 11.32 25.76 9.72
C GLU A 179 10.37 25.59 10.90
N GLY A 180 10.83 24.95 11.97
CA GLY A 180 10.02 24.65 13.14
C GLY A 180 10.27 23.25 13.67
N LYS A 181 9.68 22.94 14.82
CA LYS A 181 9.80 21.64 15.49
C LYS A 181 9.40 20.49 14.56
N LEU A 182 10.08 19.35 14.70
CA LEU A 182 9.78 18.13 13.93
C LEU A 182 8.31 17.75 14.14
N SER A 183 7.90 17.74 15.40
CA SER A 183 6.52 17.47 15.84
C SER A 183 5.50 18.26 15.04
N SER A 184 5.66 19.58 14.95
CA SER A 184 4.72 20.47 14.25
C SER A 184 4.65 20.21 12.74
N ILE A 185 5.80 20.00 12.10
CA ILE A 185 5.88 19.80 10.64
C ILE A 185 5.22 18.47 10.26
N VAL A 186 5.62 17.38 10.92
CA VAL A 186 5.15 16.03 10.59
C VAL A 186 3.68 15.87 10.98
N THR A 187 3.27 16.41 12.14
CA THR A 187 1.86 16.39 12.56
C THR A 187 0.96 17.04 11.53
N LEU A 188 1.31 18.22 11.03
CA LEU A 188 0.49 18.87 10.01
C LEU A 188 0.47 18.06 8.70
N ALA A 189 1.64 17.65 8.21
CA ALA A 189 1.74 16.96 6.92
C ALA A 189 1.06 15.59 6.91
N PHE A 190 1.36 14.75 7.90
CA PHE A 190 0.92 13.37 7.92
C PHE A 190 -0.55 13.28 8.29
N LYS A 191 -1.01 14.05 9.28
CA LYS A 191 -2.42 14.06 9.70
C LYS A 191 -3.33 14.43 8.53
N THR A 192 -3.01 15.48 7.77
CA THR A 192 -3.83 15.89 6.61
C THR A 192 -3.98 14.77 5.59
N ILE A 193 -2.88 14.08 5.25
CA ILE A 193 -2.94 12.98 4.29
C ILE A 193 -3.70 11.78 4.87
N LEU A 194 -3.39 11.36 6.09
CA LEU A 194 -4.02 10.21 6.72
C LEU A 194 -5.53 10.40 6.90
N ASP A 195 -5.95 11.59 7.35
CA ASP A 195 -7.37 11.91 7.50
C ASP A 195 -8.11 11.86 6.16
N GLU A 196 -7.51 12.31 5.06
CA GLU A 196 -8.11 12.22 3.73
C GLU A 196 -8.22 10.76 3.26
N PHE A 197 -7.19 9.94 3.50
CA PHE A 197 -7.25 8.50 3.20
C PHE A 197 -8.37 7.80 3.99
N VAL A 198 -8.56 8.15 5.27
CA VAL A 198 -9.68 7.64 6.08
C VAL A 198 -11.03 8.15 5.56
N ALA A 199 -11.16 9.45 5.29
CA ALA A 199 -12.39 10.05 4.78
C ALA A 199 -12.79 9.51 3.40
N SER A 200 -11.82 9.05 2.60
CA SER A 200 -12.08 8.44 1.31
C SER A 200 -12.52 6.97 1.38
N GLY A 201 -12.32 6.32 2.53
CA GLY A 201 -12.57 4.89 2.72
C GLY A 201 -11.46 3.96 2.22
N LEU A 202 -10.30 4.50 1.79
CA LEU A 202 -9.14 3.68 1.39
C LEU A 202 -8.43 3.01 2.58
N VAL A 203 -8.61 3.56 3.78
CA VAL A 203 -8.11 3.04 5.05
C VAL A 203 -9.23 3.20 6.08
N GLU A 204 -9.48 2.21 6.94
CA GLU A 204 -10.54 2.32 7.96
C GLU A 204 -10.16 3.29 9.08
N GLY A 205 -8.86 3.35 9.41
CA GLY A 205 -8.31 4.22 10.43
C GLY A 205 -6.81 4.02 10.57
N TYR A 206 -6.16 4.87 11.37
CA TYR A 206 -4.73 4.76 11.62
C TYR A 206 -4.39 4.99 13.10
N ARG A 207 -3.23 4.51 13.51
CA ARG A 207 -2.59 4.79 14.80
C ARG A 207 -1.16 5.23 14.55
N VAL A 208 -0.63 6.08 15.42
CA VAL A 208 0.76 6.49 15.33
C VAL A 208 1.45 6.14 16.63
N GLN A 209 2.63 5.56 16.51
CA GLN A 209 3.47 5.15 17.62
C GLN A 209 4.82 5.83 17.46
N ASP A 210 5.30 6.42 18.56
CA ASP A 210 6.66 6.91 18.67
C ASP A 210 7.66 5.73 18.78
N GLY A 211 8.95 6.06 18.77
CA GLY A 211 10.02 5.07 18.92
C GLY A 211 10.01 4.32 20.26
N ASP A 212 9.34 4.85 21.28
CA ASP A 212 9.23 4.29 22.62
C ASP A 212 7.98 3.40 22.81
N GLY A 213 7.15 3.28 21.76
CA GLY A 213 5.95 2.44 21.74
C GLY A 213 4.74 3.05 22.46
N VAL A 214 4.77 4.35 22.77
CA VAL A 214 3.61 5.06 23.31
C VAL A 214 2.63 5.28 22.17
N VAL A 215 1.42 4.74 22.33
CA VAL A 215 0.36 4.85 21.32
C VAL A 215 -0.38 6.17 21.52
N SER A 216 -0.25 7.09 20.57
CA SER A 216 -1.16 8.23 20.44
C SER A 216 -2.25 7.90 19.41
N GLY A 217 -3.50 8.27 19.68
CA GLY A 217 -4.53 8.31 18.62
C GLY A 217 -5.78 7.42 18.74
N GLU A 218 -6.18 6.91 19.92
CA GLU A 218 -7.57 6.41 20.04
C GLU A 218 -8.62 7.54 20.08
N SER A 219 -8.21 8.81 20.17
CA SER A 219 -9.12 9.96 20.29
C SER A 219 -8.56 11.29 19.76
N GLY A 220 -8.32 11.38 18.45
CA GLY A 220 -8.30 12.68 17.73
C GLY A 220 -7.08 13.60 17.88
N THR A 221 -6.12 13.31 18.75
CA THR A 221 -4.85 14.04 18.83
C THR A 221 -3.75 13.29 18.08
N PHE A 222 -3.35 13.82 16.92
CA PHE A 222 -2.12 13.40 16.22
C PHE A 222 -0.96 14.16 16.87
N ASP A 223 -0.28 13.53 17.83
CA ASP A 223 0.96 14.07 18.40
C ASP A 223 1.90 12.91 18.70
N PRO A 224 2.70 12.48 17.72
CA PRO A 224 3.50 11.27 17.84
C PRO A 224 4.95 11.54 18.24
N PHE A 225 5.27 12.79 18.59
CA PHE A 225 6.62 13.19 18.96
C PHE A 225 6.57 13.95 20.27
N ASP A 226 7.59 13.77 21.10
CA ASP A 226 7.75 14.52 22.33
C ASP A 226 8.89 15.56 22.23
N GLY A 227 9.24 16.17 23.36
CA GLY A 227 10.33 17.14 23.42
C GLY A 227 11.73 16.53 23.22
N TYR A 228 11.90 15.23 23.46
CA TYR A 228 13.15 14.52 23.22
C TYR A 228 13.33 14.26 21.74
N ASP A 229 12.29 13.85 21.02
CA ASP A 229 12.33 13.67 19.56
C ASP A 229 12.70 14.97 18.84
N ASP A 230 12.08 16.09 19.23
CA ASP A 230 12.40 17.41 18.70
C ASP A 230 13.88 17.77 18.96
N SER A 231 14.38 17.47 20.16
CA SER A 231 15.77 17.75 20.55
C SER A 231 16.76 16.89 19.77
N ASP A 232 16.48 15.60 19.64
CA ASP A 232 17.31 14.65 18.90
C ASP A 232 17.36 15.00 17.41
N PHE A 233 16.22 15.39 16.83
CA PHE A 233 16.17 15.90 15.47
C PHE A 233 17.00 17.18 15.28
N GLU A 234 16.96 18.12 16.23
CA GLU A 234 17.78 19.34 16.15
C GLU A 234 19.28 19.06 16.20
N LEU A 235 19.68 18.04 16.97
CA LEU A 235 21.05 17.54 17.04
C LEU A 235 21.48 16.77 15.78
N GLY A 236 20.59 16.63 14.79
CA GLY A 236 20.86 15.91 13.54
C GLY A 236 20.78 14.39 13.69
N ARG A 237 20.16 13.88 14.76
CA ARG A 237 19.88 12.46 14.91
C ARG A 237 18.66 12.06 14.09
N GLU A 238 18.56 10.76 13.85
CA GLU A 238 17.42 10.16 13.17
C GLU A 238 16.32 9.85 14.17
N VAL A 239 15.08 10.17 13.81
CA VAL A 239 13.88 9.90 14.62
C VAL A 239 13.02 8.89 13.89
N ASN A 240 12.57 7.85 14.59
CA ASN A 240 11.72 6.82 14.01
C ASN A 240 10.26 7.08 14.32
N LEU A 241 9.39 6.76 13.37
CA LEU A 241 7.94 6.89 13.49
C LEU A 241 7.29 5.65 12.89
N VAL A 242 6.35 5.04 13.62
CA VAL A 242 5.58 3.91 13.11
C VAL A 242 4.12 4.33 12.96
N ILE A 243 3.57 4.10 11.78
CA ILE A 243 2.15 4.34 11.49
C ILE A 243 1.50 2.99 11.24
N SER A 244 0.50 2.68 12.06
CA SER A 244 -0.35 1.50 11.93
C SER A 244 -1.59 1.91 11.12
N LEU A 245 -1.87 1.19 10.04
CA LEU A 245 -3.03 1.40 9.18
C LEU A 245 -3.98 0.22 9.36
N LYS A 246 -5.24 0.49 9.69
CA LYS A 246 -6.28 -0.52 9.83
C LYS A 246 -6.96 -0.75 8.49
N ARG A 247 -6.99 -2.02 8.06
CA ARG A 247 -7.56 -2.49 6.80
C ARG A 247 -7.19 -1.59 5.61
N PRO A 248 -5.88 -1.34 5.37
CA PRO A 248 -5.48 -0.62 4.17
C PRO A 248 -5.85 -1.43 2.93
N ALA A 249 -6.22 -0.75 1.85
CA ALA A 249 -6.55 -1.34 0.54
C ALA A 249 -5.74 -2.62 0.26
N TRP A 250 -6.45 -3.75 0.13
CA TRP A 250 -5.91 -5.11 0.40
C TRP A 250 -4.94 -5.64 -0.66
N LEU A 251 -4.70 -4.87 -1.71
CA LEU A 251 -3.99 -5.35 -2.88
C LEU A 251 -2.49 -5.58 -2.60
N ALA A 252 -1.81 -4.68 -1.88
CA ALA A 252 -0.38 -4.80 -1.64
C ALA A 252 -0.03 -6.08 -0.86
N SER A 253 -0.79 -6.36 0.21
CA SER A 253 -0.62 -7.56 1.01
C SER A 253 -0.97 -8.84 0.26
N ALA A 254 -2.07 -8.83 -0.49
CA ALA A 254 -2.47 -9.96 -1.32
C ALA A 254 -1.40 -10.29 -2.37
N LEU A 255 -0.77 -9.28 -2.98
CA LEU A 255 0.31 -9.50 -3.94
C LEU A 255 1.58 -10.05 -3.29
N GLN A 256 1.93 -9.59 -2.08
CA GLN A 256 3.09 -10.08 -1.35
C GLN A 256 2.93 -11.54 -0.93
N VAL A 257 1.79 -11.90 -0.33
CA VAL A 257 1.49 -13.29 0.05
C VAL A 257 1.51 -14.21 -1.17
N ASN A 258 1.07 -13.72 -2.33
CA ASN A 258 1.08 -14.48 -3.58
C ASN A 258 2.42 -14.40 -4.36
N GLY A 259 3.47 -13.82 -3.78
CA GLY A 259 4.82 -13.79 -4.36
C GLY A 259 5.02 -12.88 -5.56
N GLU A 260 4.13 -11.89 -5.75
CA GLU A 260 4.14 -11.01 -6.93
C GLU A 260 4.75 -9.63 -6.71
N SER A 261 4.99 -9.20 -5.47
CA SER A 261 5.39 -7.81 -5.18
C SER A 261 6.49 -7.65 -4.12
N GLY A 262 7.63 -8.32 -4.28
CA GLY A 262 8.71 -8.24 -3.29
C GLY A 262 9.29 -6.83 -3.05
N LEU A 263 9.30 -5.95 -4.07
CA LEU A 263 9.90 -4.60 -3.99
C LEU A 263 9.12 -3.52 -4.75
N PHE A 264 7.99 -3.88 -5.37
CA PHE A 264 7.17 -2.95 -6.15
C PHE A 264 5.71 -3.40 -6.07
N ALA A 265 4.89 -2.59 -5.40
CA ALA A 265 3.46 -2.81 -5.20
C ALA A 265 2.71 -1.51 -5.52
N PRO A 266 1.42 -1.57 -5.85
CA PRO A 266 0.58 -0.39 -5.90
C PRO A 266 0.35 0.13 -4.47
N GLU A 267 1.17 1.10 -4.06
CA GLU A 267 1.12 1.74 -2.76
C GLU A 267 1.11 3.27 -2.95
N PHE A 268 0.20 3.95 -2.27
CA PHE A 268 -0.08 5.38 -2.49
C PHE A 268 0.16 6.23 -1.25
N LEU A 269 -0.13 5.69 -0.07
CA LEU A 269 -0.11 6.42 1.19
C LEU A 269 1.34 6.65 1.65
N ALA A 270 2.16 5.60 1.70
CA ALA A 270 3.55 5.75 2.13
C ALA A 270 4.36 6.73 1.25
N PRO A 271 4.29 6.67 -0.09
CA PRO A 271 4.88 7.68 -0.95
C PRO A 271 4.28 9.08 -0.74
N ALA A 272 2.96 9.22 -0.59
CA ALA A 272 2.34 10.52 -0.37
C ALA A 272 2.83 11.16 0.94
N LEU A 273 2.87 10.40 2.04
CA LEU A 273 3.40 10.86 3.32
C LEU A 273 4.86 11.30 3.19
N ARG A 274 5.71 10.48 2.57
CA ARG A 274 7.12 10.83 2.36
C ARG A 274 7.28 12.12 1.56
N GLU A 275 6.56 12.25 0.46
CA GLU A 275 6.73 13.36 -0.46
C GLU A 275 6.09 14.67 0.04
N SER A 276 5.13 14.58 0.97
CA SER A 276 4.58 15.76 1.66
C SER A 276 5.63 16.59 2.41
N LEU A 277 6.72 15.95 2.82
CA LEU A 277 7.85 16.59 3.49
C LEU A 277 8.85 17.25 2.52
N GLY A 278 8.64 17.15 1.21
CA GLY A 278 9.58 17.58 0.17
C GLY A 278 10.05 19.04 0.29
N GLY A 279 9.14 19.94 0.65
CA GLY A 279 9.40 21.39 0.83
C GLY A 279 9.85 21.80 2.23
N THR A 280 10.11 20.85 3.13
CA THR A 280 10.48 21.09 4.53
C THR A 280 11.95 20.72 4.78
N ARG A 281 12.49 21.11 5.94
CA ARG A 281 13.79 20.65 6.44
C ARG A 281 13.83 19.17 6.85
N VAL A 282 12.69 18.48 6.84
CA VAL A 282 12.59 17.07 7.22
C VAL A 282 12.81 16.19 5.99
N GLY A 283 13.82 15.33 6.07
CA GLY A 283 14.09 14.23 5.16
C GLY A 283 13.52 12.93 5.72
N CYS A 284 13.28 11.97 4.82
CA CYS A 284 12.75 10.67 5.18
C CYS A 284 13.46 9.59 4.35
N LYS A 285 13.96 8.55 5.03
CA LYS A 285 14.53 7.36 4.39
C LYS A 285 13.43 6.55 3.67
N PRO A 286 13.80 5.57 2.83
CA PRO A 286 12.81 4.63 2.28
C PRO A 286 11.97 4.00 3.38
N VAL A 287 10.64 4.05 3.22
CA VAL A 287 9.68 3.51 4.18
C VAL A 287 9.75 1.98 4.14
N GLN A 288 9.71 1.36 5.32
CA GLN A 288 9.59 -0.09 5.45
C GLN A 288 8.13 -0.44 5.75
N ASN A 289 7.61 -1.44 5.05
CA ASN A 289 6.22 -1.86 5.20
C ASN A 289 6.19 -3.28 5.79
N TYR A 290 5.36 -3.46 6.81
CA TYR A 290 5.09 -4.74 7.43
C TYR A 290 3.60 -5.01 7.45
N PHE A 291 3.20 -6.26 7.32
CA PHE A 291 1.79 -6.67 7.36
C PHE A 291 1.54 -7.49 8.62
N VAL A 292 0.44 -7.22 9.32
CA VAL A 292 0.07 -7.87 10.57
C VAL A 292 -1.31 -8.51 10.42
N ASP A 293 -1.36 -9.81 10.71
CA ASP A 293 -2.61 -10.57 10.89
C ASP A 293 -2.93 -10.62 12.38
N ASP A 294 -4.11 -10.15 12.76
CA ASP A 294 -4.58 -10.15 14.15
C ASP A 294 -4.87 -11.57 14.66
N VAL A 295 -4.98 -12.54 13.76
CA VAL A 295 -5.14 -13.96 14.05
C VAL A 295 -3.85 -14.70 13.70
N TYR A 296 -3.26 -15.39 14.67
CA TYR A 296 -2.16 -16.31 14.36
C TYR A 296 -2.67 -17.48 13.51
N ARG A 297 -2.05 -17.67 12.35
CA ARG A 297 -2.38 -18.75 11.42
C ARG A 297 -1.14 -19.60 11.16
N PRO A 298 -1.22 -20.93 11.39
CA PRO A 298 -0.06 -21.81 11.19
C PRO A 298 0.29 -22.01 9.71
N ASN A 299 -0.65 -21.73 8.80
CA ASN A 299 -0.43 -21.83 7.37
C ASN A 299 -0.24 -20.42 6.76
N PRO A 300 0.94 -20.08 6.21
CA PRO A 300 1.19 -18.78 5.60
C PRO A 300 0.25 -18.43 4.44
N THR A 301 -0.33 -19.42 3.75
CA THR A 301 -1.30 -19.14 2.68
C THR A 301 -2.67 -18.70 3.21
N GLU A 302 -2.91 -18.86 4.51
CA GLU A 302 -4.11 -18.39 5.18
C GLU A 302 -3.91 -17.01 5.81
N PHE A 303 -2.68 -16.49 5.77
CA PHE A 303 -2.32 -15.17 6.29
C PHE A 303 -3.18 -14.10 5.66
N TYR A 304 -3.80 -13.30 6.52
CA TYR A 304 -4.78 -12.31 6.14
C TYR A 304 -4.53 -11.05 6.96
N PRO A 305 -3.70 -10.13 6.45
CA PRO A 305 -3.32 -8.97 7.23
C PRO A 305 -4.49 -8.01 7.32
N THR A 306 -4.82 -7.67 8.56
CA THR A 306 -5.81 -6.67 8.93
C THR A 306 -5.17 -5.31 9.14
N GLU A 307 -3.85 -5.26 9.21
CA GLU A 307 -3.08 -4.06 9.55
C GLU A 307 -1.78 -4.01 8.74
N GLU A 308 -1.40 -2.80 8.32
CA GLU A 308 -0.08 -2.49 7.74
C GLU A 308 0.67 -1.53 8.65
N LEU A 309 1.94 -1.80 8.90
CA LEU A 309 2.83 -0.93 9.64
C LEU A 309 3.78 -0.26 8.66
N LEU A 310 3.73 1.07 8.61
CA LEU A 310 4.66 1.90 7.86
C LEU A 310 5.69 2.46 8.84
N GLN A 311 6.95 2.07 8.69
CA GLN A 311 8.05 2.58 9.50
C GLN A 311 8.84 3.64 8.72
N PHE A 312 8.84 4.85 9.26
CA PHE A 312 9.56 6.00 8.76
C PHE A 312 10.80 6.26 9.62
N THR A 313 11.90 6.63 8.97
CA THR A 313 13.07 7.18 9.64
C THR A 313 13.29 8.60 9.11
N LEU A 314 13.07 9.57 9.97
CA LEU A 314 13.11 10.99 9.69
C LEU A 314 14.47 11.57 10.10
N PHE A 315 14.96 12.53 9.32
CA PHE A 315 16.26 13.17 9.56
C PHE A 315 16.26 14.62 9.10
N LYS A 316 17.19 15.44 9.60
CA LYS A 316 17.34 16.84 9.19
C LYS A 316 18.11 16.94 7.88
N LYS A 317 17.52 17.57 6.87
CA LYS A 317 18.16 17.83 5.56
C LYS A 317 19.27 18.88 5.66
#